data_AF-A0A1Y2RC88-F1
#
_entry.id   AF-A0A1Y2RC88-F1
#
_cell.length_a   1.000
_cell.length_b   1.000
_cell.length_c   1.000
_cell.angle_alpha   90.00
_cell.angle_beta   90.00
_cell.angle_gamma   90.00
#
_symmetry.space_group_name_H-M   'P 1'
#
loop_
_entity.id
_entity.type
_entity.pdbx_description
1 polymer ?
#
loop_
_entity_poly.entity_id
_entity_poly.type
_entity_poly.pdbx_seq_one_letter_code
_entity_poly.pdbx_strand_id
1 'polypeptide(L)'
;MRKFLYLSVIMLCFAAKTNAASPALYKFTVAPNAVFDKIWIDYDITENGTKGLKIHLKFTANGMKDMDAFVAVYFEYNDEIGGIVKDKNKKMYSTAGDVALYTAIKPAYDPAVYNDLQLFMPYNELDLEPGEYDLTMDIKVIYKAGGIISPLTKHNFEYSKPGSPTINTDTWVNAIFENIWVDYDVTENGQNGMRVHVKCKLVELKDVDCYLALYFQKKDGEKIIGTNTEFRSKSGQLAAYKTLKPAYAESVYKDIQLFIPYSEFNLSKGRHDLKLSADIIYKNGDLIKHLKTHDFWFEK
;
A
#
# COMPACT_ATOMS: atom_id res chain seq x y z
N MET A 1 -88.85 49.74 -38.34
CA MET A 1 -87.67 50.64 -38.38
C MET A 1 -87.52 51.33 -37.03
N ARG A 2 -86.28 51.57 -36.54
CA ARG A 2 -85.92 52.35 -35.32
C ARG A 2 -86.45 51.73 -33.98
N LYS A 3 -85.61 51.42 -32.97
CA LYS A 3 -84.92 52.31 -31.99
C LYS A 3 -85.90 53.28 -31.34
N PHE A 4 -86.07 53.45 -30.03
CA PHE A 4 -85.22 53.34 -28.82
C PHE A 4 -86.07 52.72 -27.67
N LEU A 5 -85.62 52.32 -26.46
CA LEU A 5 -84.32 51.98 -25.82
C LEU A 5 -84.65 51.37 -24.43
N TYR A 6 -83.75 50.62 -23.78
CA TYR A 6 -83.83 50.29 -22.34
C TYR A 6 -82.58 50.80 -21.60
N LEU A 7 -82.79 51.50 -20.49
CA LEU A 7 -81.72 51.90 -19.57
C LEU A 7 -81.66 50.88 -18.43
N SER A 8 -80.49 50.28 -18.17
CA SER A 8 -80.27 49.45 -16.99
C SER A 8 -78.81 49.54 -16.56
N VAL A 9 -78.60 49.92 -15.30
CA VAL A 9 -77.28 50.14 -14.71
C VAL A 9 -76.63 48.79 -14.45
N ILE A 10 -75.43 48.57 -14.99
CA ILE A 10 -74.61 47.39 -14.65
C ILE A 10 -73.50 47.82 -13.69
N MET A 11 -73.52 47.21 -12.51
CA MET A 11 -72.52 47.33 -11.47
C MET A 11 -71.24 46.60 -11.90
N LEU A 12 -70.09 47.29 -11.95
CA LEU A 12 -68.80 46.65 -12.20
C LEU A 12 -68.35 45.86 -10.98
N CYS A 13 -68.49 44.53 -11.03
CA CYS A 13 -67.72 43.64 -10.16
C CYS A 13 -66.35 43.39 -10.81
N PHE A 14 -65.28 43.91 -10.19
CA PHE A 14 -63.91 43.53 -10.53
C PHE A 14 -63.68 42.07 -10.12
N ALA A 15 -63.64 41.16 -11.10
CA ALA A 15 -63.17 39.79 -10.88
C ALA A 15 -61.64 39.79 -10.75
N ALA A 16 -61.14 39.78 -9.52
CA ALA A 16 -59.71 39.61 -9.27
C ALA A 16 -59.27 38.22 -9.75
N LYS A 17 -58.43 38.16 -10.79
CA LYS A 17 -57.73 36.91 -11.16
C LYS A 17 -56.71 36.58 -10.06
N THR A 18 -57.09 35.67 -9.18
CA THR A 18 -56.16 35.05 -8.23
C THR A 18 -55.19 34.17 -9.01
N ASN A 19 -54.01 34.71 -9.37
CA ASN A 19 -52.87 33.90 -9.74
C ASN A 19 -52.38 33.15 -8.49
N ALA A 20 -53.02 32.02 -8.19
CA ALA A 20 -52.50 31.07 -7.22
C ALA A 20 -51.21 30.48 -7.79
N ALA A 21 -50.07 31.07 -7.42
CA ALA A 21 -48.78 30.46 -7.65
C ALA A 21 -48.80 29.05 -7.03
N SER A 22 -48.57 28.02 -7.85
CA SER A 22 -48.41 26.67 -7.32
C SER A 22 -47.26 26.68 -6.31
N PRO A 23 -47.39 26.07 -5.12
CA PRO A 23 -46.28 26.01 -4.19
C PRO A 23 -45.13 25.29 -4.88
N ALA A 24 -43.99 25.97 -5.01
CA ALA A 24 -42.79 25.37 -5.54
C ALA A 24 -42.43 24.19 -4.63
N LEU A 25 -42.53 22.97 -5.16
CA LEU A 25 -42.02 21.78 -4.50
C LEU A 25 -40.50 21.93 -4.39
N TYR A 26 -40.05 22.42 -3.23
CA TYR A 26 -38.66 22.39 -2.84
C TYR A 26 -38.23 20.92 -2.77
N LYS A 27 -37.66 20.42 -3.87
CA LYS A 27 -36.91 19.17 -3.85
C LYS A 27 -35.73 19.38 -2.90
N PHE A 28 -35.83 18.81 -1.71
CA PHE A 28 -34.71 18.67 -0.80
C PHE A 28 -33.74 17.66 -1.43
N THR A 29 -32.89 18.13 -2.34
CA THR A 29 -31.82 17.31 -2.91
C THR A 29 -30.76 17.12 -1.83
N VAL A 30 -30.76 15.94 -1.22
CA VAL A 30 -29.66 15.49 -0.36
C VAL A 30 -28.37 15.60 -1.17
N ALA A 31 -27.36 16.30 -0.65
CA ALA A 31 -26.09 16.43 -1.32
C ALA A 31 -25.47 15.02 -1.51
N PRO A 32 -24.99 14.67 -2.71
CA PRO A 32 -24.41 13.36 -2.99
C PRO A 32 -23.35 12.99 -1.95
N ASN A 33 -23.55 11.86 -1.27
CA ASN A 33 -22.60 11.36 -0.28
C ASN A 33 -22.63 9.83 -0.20
N ALA A 34 -21.59 9.26 0.37
CA ALA A 34 -21.53 7.85 0.71
C ALA A 34 -21.08 7.65 2.16
N VAL A 35 -21.80 6.80 2.88
CA VAL A 35 -21.55 6.44 4.28
C VAL A 35 -20.94 5.05 4.32
N PHE A 36 -19.69 4.97 4.76
CA PHE A 36 -18.97 3.70 4.97
C PHE A 36 -19.57 2.90 6.13
N ASP A 37 -19.53 1.57 6.00
CA ASP A 37 -19.98 0.61 7.02
C ASP A 37 -18.86 -0.39 7.34
N LYS A 38 -18.35 -1.12 6.32
CA LYS A 38 -17.34 -2.16 6.52
C LYS A 38 -16.40 -2.32 5.34
N ILE A 39 -15.15 -2.68 5.63
CA ILE A 39 -14.18 -3.26 4.68
C ILE A 39 -13.72 -4.63 5.21
N TRP A 40 -13.44 -5.56 4.31
CA TRP A 40 -12.60 -6.72 4.59
C TRP A 40 -11.82 -7.09 3.33
N ILE A 41 -10.67 -7.73 3.51
CA ILE A 41 -9.73 -8.05 2.45
C ILE A 41 -9.50 -9.56 2.45
N ASP A 42 -9.75 -10.21 1.33
CA ASP A 42 -9.24 -11.55 1.08
C ASP A 42 -7.89 -11.41 0.37
N TYR A 43 -6.83 -11.81 1.05
CA TYR A 43 -5.46 -11.81 0.54
C TYR A 43 -5.21 -13.03 -0.35
N ASP A 44 -4.22 -12.94 -1.23
CA ASP A 44 -3.73 -14.08 -2.01
C ASP A 44 -4.74 -14.75 -2.97
N ILE A 45 -5.86 -14.10 -3.25
CA ILE A 45 -6.89 -14.59 -4.17
C ILE A 45 -6.35 -14.60 -5.61
N THR A 46 -6.69 -15.65 -6.35
CA THR A 46 -6.33 -15.80 -7.76
C THR A 46 -7.56 -15.58 -8.65
N GLU A 47 -7.55 -14.52 -9.46
CA GLU A 47 -8.56 -14.27 -10.51
C GLU A 47 -7.89 -14.23 -11.88
N ASN A 48 -8.49 -14.89 -12.87
CA ASN A 48 -7.96 -15.00 -14.24
C ASN A 48 -6.47 -15.42 -14.31
N GLY A 49 -6.05 -16.31 -13.41
CA GLY A 49 -4.66 -16.80 -13.30
C GLY A 49 -3.66 -15.83 -12.66
N THR A 50 -4.10 -14.67 -12.16
CA THR A 50 -3.25 -13.67 -11.51
C THR A 50 -3.58 -13.57 -10.02
N LYS A 51 -2.57 -13.52 -9.15
CA LYS A 51 -2.71 -13.40 -7.70
C LYS A 51 -2.86 -11.93 -7.28
N GLY A 52 -3.70 -11.64 -6.30
CA GLY A 52 -3.99 -10.28 -5.87
C GLY A 52 -4.82 -10.19 -4.59
N LEU A 53 -5.24 -8.97 -4.30
CA LEU A 53 -6.12 -8.60 -3.19
C LEU A 53 -7.56 -8.55 -3.70
N LYS A 54 -8.49 -9.21 -3.02
CA LYS A 54 -9.92 -8.93 -3.18
C LYS A 54 -10.39 -8.03 -2.05
N ILE A 55 -10.78 -6.82 -2.42
CA ILE A 55 -11.27 -5.77 -1.53
C ILE A 55 -12.79 -5.83 -1.53
N HIS A 56 -13.39 -6.07 -0.37
CA HIS A 56 -14.84 -6.06 -0.19
C HIS A 56 -15.27 -4.80 0.57
N LEU A 57 -16.27 -4.10 0.02
CA LEU A 57 -16.78 -2.85 0.60
C LEU A 57 -18.29 -2.93 0.87
N LYS A 58 -18.66 -2.51 2.08
CA LYS A 58 -20.04 -2.22 2.48
C LYS A 58 -20.21 -0.74 2.76
N PHE A 59 -21.15 -0.10 2.07
CA PHE A 59 -21.46 1.32 2.22
C PHE A 59 -22.86 1.66 1.70
N THR A 60 -23.37 2.84 2.05
CA THR A 60 -24.66 3.36 1.56
C THR A 60 -24.43 4.67 0.80
N ALA A 61 -24.92 4.77 -0.43
CA ALA A 61 -24.89 5.98 -1.24
C ALA A 61 -26.23 6.74 -1.15
N ASN A 62 -26.19 8.02 -0.80
CA ASN A 62 -27.35 8.90 -0.62
C ASN A 62 -27.28 10.06 -1.64
N GLY A 63 -28.42 10.45 -2.22
CA GLY A 63 -28.50 11.52 -3.22
C GLY A 63 -27.83 11.20 -4.57
N MET A 64 -27.50 9.92 -4.81
CA MET A 64 -26.72 9.46 -5.96
C MET A 64 -27.52 8.64 -7.00
N LYS A 65 -28.86 8.62 -6.91
CA LYS A 65 -29.68 7.87 -7.87
C LYS A 65 -29.44 8.34 -9.32
N ASP A 66 -29.28 7.37 -10.21
CA ASP A 66 -28.98 7.51 -11.64
C ASP A 66 -27.64 8.24 -11.95
N MET A 67 -26.87 8.59 -10.92
CA MET A 67 -25.56 9.25 -11.04
C MET A 67 -24.48 8.24 -11.41
N ASP A 68 -23.74 8.54 -12.48
CA ASP A 68 -22.52 7.84 -12.84
C ASP A 68 -21.34 8.30 -11.96
N ALA A 69 -20.80 7.38 -11.15
CA ALA A 69 -19.68 7.63 -10.25
C ALA A 69 -18.67 6.46 -10.28
N PHE A 70 -17.53 6.64 -9.60
CA PHE A 70 -16.58 5.56 -9.33
C PHE A 70 -16.41 5.37 -7.82
N VAL A 71 -16.20 4.11 -7.40
CA VAL A 71 -15.41 3.82 -6.21
C VAL A 71 -13.96 3.71 -6.67
N ALA A 72 -13.09 4.50 -6.03
CA ALA A 72 -11.67 4.57 -6.33
C ALA A 72 -10.86 4.10 -5.10
N VAL A 73 -9.84 3.28 -5.34
CA VAL A 73 -8.87 2.84 -4.33
C VAL A 73 -7.50 3.32 -4.77
N TYR A 74 -6.84 4.12 -3.92
CA TYR A 74 -5.45 4.54 -4.07
C TYR A 74 -4.58 3.77 -3.09
N PHE A 75 -3.32 3.54 -3.45
CA PHE A 75 -2.34 2.85 -2.60
C PHE A 75 -1.25 3.85 -2.17
N GLU A 76 -1.08 4.01 -0.86
CA GLU A 76 -0.17 4.96 -0.24
C GLU A 76 0.87 4.21 0.60
N TYR A 77 2.08 4.74 0.72
CA TYR A 77 3.04 4.29 1.73
C TYR A 77 2.57 4.76 3.11
N ASN A 78 2.82 3.97 4.16
CA ASN A 78 2.45 4.34 5.54
C ASN A 78 3.33 5.44 6.16
N ASP A 79 4.42 5.88 5.49
CA ASP A 79 5.18 7.04 5.91
C ASP A 79 4.76 8.33 5.16
N GLU A 80 4.79 9.46 5.86
CA GLU A 80 4.39 10.77 5.30
C GLU A 80 5.31 11.27 4.17
N ILE A 81 6.40 10.53 3.88
CA ILE A 81 7.45 10.89 2.92
C ILE A 81 7.25 10.16 1.58
N GLY A 82 6.83 8.89 1.59
CA GLY A 82 6.67 8.06 0.38
C GLY A 82 5.46 8.45 -0.48
N GLY A 83 4.40 8.97 0.14
CA GLY A 83 3.20 9.44 -0.57
C GLY A 83 2.42 8.33 -1.27
N ILE A 84 1.87 8.61 -2.46
CA ILE A 84 1.07 7.64 -3.23
C ILE A 84 1.99 6.79 -4.13
N VAL A 85 1.78 5.47 -4.14
CA VAL A 85 2.50 4.52 -5.00
C VAL A 85 2.28 4.90 -6.47
N LYS A 86 3.34 4.85 -7.28
CA LYS A 86 3.31 5.25 -8.70
C LYS A 86 3.23 4.05 -9.63
N ASP A 87 2.28 4.11 -10.56
CA ASP A 87 2.09 3.12 -11.62
C ASP A 87 3.08 3.41 -12.76
N LYS A 88 3.93 2.42 -13.06
CA LYS A 88 4.99 2.51 -14.07
C LYS A 88 4.48 2.00 -15.42
N ASN A 89 3.58 1.02 -15.41
CA ASN A 89 3.15 0.25 -16.57
C ASN A 89 1.97 0.87 -17.35
N LYS A 90 1.26 1.84 -16.74
CA LYS A 90 0.11 2.60 -17.26
C LYS A 90 -1.13 1.76 -17.56
N LYS A 91 -1.48 0.84 -16.66
CA LYS A 91 -2.74 0.06 -16.75
C LYS A 91 -3.73 0.37 -15.62
N MET A 92 -3.27 0.46 -14.37
CA MET A 92 -4.11 0.68 -13.20
C MET A 92 -3.74 2.01 -12.53
N TYR A 93 -3.98 3.12 -13.26
CA TYR A 93 -3.40 4.42 -12.90
C TYR A 93 -4.39 5.60 -12.85
N SER A 94 -4.07 6.56 -11.99
CA SER A 94 -4.73 7.87 -11.90
C SER A 94 -4.24 8.81 -13.00
N THR A 95 -4.94 9.92 -13.22
CA THR A 95 -4.47 10.99 -14.12
C THR A 95 -3.14 11.64 -13.69
N ALA A 96 -2.73 11.45 -12.43
CA ALA A 96 -1.43 11.88 -11.88
C ALA A 96 -0.37 10.76 -11.84
N GLY A 97 -0.65 9.60 -12.45
CA GLY A 97 0.26 8.45 -12.53
C GLY A 97 0.38 7.65 -11.24
N ASP A 98 -0.56 7.77 -10.31
CA ASP A 98 -0.61 6.96 -9.09
C ASP A 98 -1.25 5.60 -9.37
N VAL A 99 -0.87 4.54 -8.68
CA VAL A 99 -1.59 3.26 -8.70
C VAL A 99 -3.00 3.49 -8.15
N ALA A 100 -4.01 3.25 -8.98
CA ALA A 100 -5.40 3.48 -8.67
C ALA A 100 -6.32 2.46 -9.36
N LEU A 101 -7.18 1.82 -8.56
CA LEU A 101 -8.21 0.90 -9.02
C LEU A 101 -9.58 1.60 -9.00
N TYR A 102 -10.33 1.49 -10.09
CA TYR A 102 -11.65 2.12 -10.25
C TYR A 102 -12.73 1.09 -10.58
N THR A 103 -13.83 1.12 -9.83
CA THR A 103 -15.07 0.40 -10.15
C THR A 103 -16.20 1.38 -10.38
N ALA A 104 -16.87 1.27 -11.53
CA ALA A 104 -18.01 2.12 -11.86
C ALA A 104 -19.23 1.72 -11.03
N ILE A 105 -19.92 2.72 -10.47
CA ILE A 105 -21.21 2.55 -9.80
C ILE A 105 -22.26 3.47 -10.43
N LYS A 106 -23.51 2.99 -10.46
CA LYS A 106 -24.68 3.77 -10.85
C LYS A 106 -25.87 3.35 -9.96
N PRO A 107 -26.10 4.05 -8.82
CA PRO A 107 -27.20 3.73 -7.92
C PRO A 107 -28.57 3.79 -8.60
N ALA A 108 -29.36 2.70 -8.55
CA ALA A 108 -30.73 2.68 -9.09
C ALA A 108 -31.79 3.24 -8.11
N TYR A 109 -31.40 3.43 -6.85
CA TYR A 109 -32.25 3.80 -5.72
C TYR A 109 -31.60 4.92 -4.89
N ASP A 110 -32.38 5.57 -4.04
CA ASP A 110 -31.89 6.54 -3.06
C ASP A 110 -32.61 6.28 -1.71
N PRO A 111 -31.89 5.88 -0.65
CA PRO A 111 -30.48 5.47 -0.66
C PRO A 111 -30.26 4.16 -1.43
N ALA A 112 -29.03 3.92 -1.90
CA ALA A 112 -28.59 2.64 -2.44
C ALA A 112 -27.57 1.98 -1.50
N VAL A 113 -27.87 0.77 -1.05
CA VAL A 113 -26.99 -0.01 -0.16
C VAL A 113 -26.15 -0.98 -0.98
N TYR A 114 -24.84 -0.85 -0.89
CA TYR A 114 -23.87 -1.82 -1.40
C TYR A 114 -23.46 -2.71 -0.24
N ASN A 115 -23.94 -3.96 -0.21
CA ASN A 115 -23.65 -4.89 0.90
C ASN A 115 -22.30 -5.60 0.74
N ASP A 116 -21.87 -5.83 -0.50
CA ASP A 116 -20.58 -6.40 -0.87
C ASP A 116 -20.22 -5.93 -2.29
N LEU A 117 -19.55 -4.78 -2.39
CA LEU A 117 -18.92 -4.35 -3.63
C LEU A 117 -17.49 -4.89 -3.65
N GLN A 118 -17.22 -5.81 -4.57
CA GLN A 118 -15.91 -6.43 -4.74
C GLN A 118 -15.04 -5.68 -5.76
N LEU A 119 -13.78 -5.47 -5.43
CA LEU A 119 -12.75 -4.96 -6.34
C LEU A 119 -11.51 -5.87 -6.25
N PHE A 120 -10.91 -6.22 -7.38
CA PHE A 120 -9.71 -7.05 -7.42
C PHE A 120 -8.49 -6.21 -7.83
N MET A 121 -7.47 -6.17 -6.98
CA MET A 121 -6.18 -5.54 -7.27
C MET A 121 -5.11 -6.62 -7.47
N PRO A 122 -4.64 -6.85 -8.72
CA PRO A 122 -3.53 -7.76 -8.98
C PRO A 122 -2.23 -7.27 -8.31
N TYR A 123 -1.47 -8.16 -7.66
CA TYR A 123 -0.24 -7.76 -6.95
C TYR A 123 0.84 -7.19 -7.88
N ASN A 124 0.88 -7.65 -9.14
CA ASN A 124 1.81 -7.14 -10.14
C ASN A 124 1.51 -5.68 -10.54
N GLU A 125 0.28 -5.21 -10.41
CA GLU A 125 -0.14 -3.84 -10.75
C GLU A 125 0.10 -2.83 -9.61
N LEU A 126 0.61 -3.27 -8.45
CA LEU A 126 1.16 -2.33 -7.46
C LEU A 126 2.48 -1.68 -7.94
N ASP A 127 3.13 -2.24 -8.97
CA ASP A 127 4.36 -1.74 -9.61
C ASP A 127 5.54 -1.40 -8.68
N LEU A 128 5.46 -1.79 -7.41
CA LEU A 128 6.52 -1.69 -6.41
C LEU A 128 7.75 -2.51 -6.84
N GLU A 129 8.91 -2.12 -6.33
CA GLU A 129 10.08 -2.99 -6.38
C GLU A 129 9.86 -4.20 -5.46
N PRO A 130 10.70 -5.24 -5.56
CA PRO A 130 10.74 -6.30 -4.57
C PRO A 130 11.11 -5.79 -3.17
N GLY A 131 10.49 -6.42 -2.17
CA GLY A 131 10.61 -6.04 -0.76
C GLY A 131 9.30 -6.22 0.01
N GLU A 132 9.39 -5.92 1.30
CA GLU A 132 8.24 -5.83 2.21
C GLU A 132 7.78 -4.36 2.27
N TYR A 133 6.48 -4.11 2.40
CA TYR A 133 5.89 -2.77 2.33
C TYR A 133 4.72 -2.62 3.30
N ASP A 134 4.74 -1.55 4.08
CA ASP A 134 3.61 -1.10 4.89
C ASP A 134 2.80 -0.09 4.06
N LEU A 135 1.61 -0.50 3.60
CA LEU A 135 0.78 0.27 2.69
C LEU A 135 -0.58 0.62 3.31
N THR A 136 -1.19 1.69 2.81
CA THR A 136 -2.57 2.08 3.09
C THR A 136 -3.37 2.09 1.79
N MET A 137 -4.53 1.43 1.80
CA MET A 137 -5.58 1.66 0.82
C MET A 137 -6.38 2.89 1.24
N ASP A 138 -6.49 3.91 0.40
CA ASP A 138 -7.40 5.05 0.61
C ASP A 138 -8.57 4.95 -0.37
N ILE A 139 -9.74 4.60 0.18
CA ILE A 139 -10.96 4.30 -0.58
C ILE A 139 -11.91 5.51 -0.56
N LYS A 140 -12.31 5.96 -1.75
CA LYS A 140 -13.17 7.12 -1.96
C LYS A 140 -14.27 6.83 -2.97
N VAL A 141 -15.41 7.49 -2.83
CA VAL A 141 -16.40 7.65 -3.91
C VAL A 141 -16.11 8.98 -4.62
N ILE A 142 -16.01 8.96 -5.95
CA ILE A 142 -15.63 10.11 -6.78
C ILE A 142 -16.55 10.29 -7.99
N TYR A 143 -16.62 11.51 -8.52
CA TYR A 143 -17.28 11.76 -9.81
C TYR A 143 -16.46 11.18 -10.96
N LYS A 144 -17.11 10.76 -12.07
CA LYS A 144 -16.40 10.29 -13.28
C LYS A 144 -15.46 11.33 -13.89
N ALA A 145 -15.71 12.62 -13.69
CA ALA A 145 -14.86 13.72 -14.16
C ALA A 145 -13.67 14.02 -13.22
N GLY A 146 -13.52 13.28 -12.12
CA GLY A 146 -12.63 13.62 -11.01
C GLY A 146 -13.32 14.51 -9.96
N GLY A 147 -12.73 14.56 -8.76
CA GLY A 147 -13.31 15.21 -7.59
C GLY A 147 -14.02 14.22 -6.66
N ILE A 148 -13.84 14.41 -5.35
CA ILE A 148 -14.34 13.51 -4.31
C ILE A 148 -15.82 13.80 -4.03
N ILE A 149 -16.64 12.75 -3.98
CA ILE A 149 -18.01 12.77 -3.45
C ILE A 149 -17.97 12.51 -1.94
N SER A 150 -17.30 11.43 -1.53
CA SER A 150 -17.05 11.14 -0.11
C SER A 150 -15.82 10.25 0.08
N PRO A 151 -14.94 10.49 1.06
CA PRO A 151 -14.04 9.46 1.55
C PRO A 151 -14.86 8.35 2.21
N LEU A 152 -14.47 7.08 2.04
CA LEU A 152 -15.09 5.95 2.73
C LEU A 152 -14.25 5.54 3.94
N THR A 153 -13.02 5.08 3.70
CA THR A 153 -12.11 4.63 4.76
C THR A 153 -10.66 4.58 4.29
N LYS A 154 -9.72 4.50 5.23
CA LYS A 154 -8.34 4.05 4.98
C LYS A 154 -8.14 2.67 5.62
N HIS A 155 -7.39 1.80 4.98
CA HIS A 155 -7.08 0.45 5.49
C HIS A 155 -5.62 0.09 5.28
N ASN A 156 -4.90 -0.07 6.39
CA ASN A 156 -3.48 -0.42 6.40
C ASN A 156 -3.32 -1.93 6.20
N PHE A 157 -2.33 -2.33 5.41
CA PHE A 157 -1.98 -3.72 5.15
C PHE A 157 -0.47 -3.89 4.91
N GLU A 158 0.07 -5.04 5.29
CA GLU A 158 1.42 -5.45 4.90
C GLU A 158 1.38 -6.10 3.50
N TYR A 159 2.34 -5.75 2.65
CA TYR A 159 2.53 -6.34 1.33
C TYR A 159 3.97 -6.80 1.14
N SER A 160 4.15 -8.11 1.00
CA SER A 160 5.39 -8.69 0.49
C SER A 160 5.30 -8.79 -1.02
N LYS A 161 6.16 -8.05 -1.74
CA LYS A 161 6.49 -8.38 -3.13
C LYS A 161 7.70 -9.31 -3.10
N PRO A 162 7.52 -10.63 -3.22
CA PRO A 162 8.66 -11.51 -3.45
C PRO A 162 9.35 -11.06 -4.74
N GLY A 163 10.67 -11.26 -4.77
CA GLY A 163 11.43 -11.06 -5.99
C GLY A 163 10.83 -11.81 -7.16
N SER A 164 10.72 -11.15 -8.31
CA SER A 164 10.38 -11.87 -9.54
C SER A 164 11.43 -12.95 -9.74
N PRO A 165 11.07 -14.24 -9.88
CA PRO A 165 12.02 -15.22 -10.32
C PRO A 165 12.36 -14.93 -11.79
N THR A 166 13.38 -14.10 -12.03
CA THR A 166 14.33 -14.31 -13.13
C THR A 166 15.27 -15.47 -12.82
N ILE A 167 14.70 -16.52 -12.22
CA ILE A 167 15.25 -17.86 -12.22
C ILE A 167 14.62 -18.52 -13.45
N ASN A 168 15.32 -18.41 -14.59
CA ASN A 168 15.23 -19.48 -15.58
C ASN A 168 15.47 -20.79 -14.83
N THR A 169 14.59 -21.76 -15.03
CA THR A 169 14.59 -23.03 -14.29
C THR A 169 15.79 -23.89 -14.68
N ASP A 170 16.94 -23.59 -14.10
CA ASP A 170 18.08 -24.50 -13.90
C ASP A 170 18.92 -24.01 -12.70
N THR A 171 19.10 -24.89 -11.72
CA THR A 171 19.70 -24.57 -10.42
C THR A 171 21.22 -24.42 -10.50
N TRP A 172 21.70 -23.21 -10.83
CA TRP A 172 23.13 -22.93 -10.94
C TRP A 172 23.62 -21.78 -10.03
N VAL A 173 22.80 -20.73 -9.82
CA VAL A 173 23.10 -19.65 -8.86
C VAL A 173 22.85 -20.12 -7.43
N ASN A 174 23.83 -19.95 -6.53
CA ASN A 174 23.71 -20.40 -5.13
C ASN A 174 24.62 -19.60 -4.19
N ALA A 175 24.33 -19.64 -2.88
CA ALA A 175 25.27 -19.25 -1.85
C ALA A 175 25.40 -20.37 -0.81
N ILE A 176 26.64 -20.69 -0.46
CA ILE A 176 26.99 -21.73 0.51
C ILE A 176 27.46 -21.01 1.78
N PHE A 177 26.65 -21.10 2.82
CA PHE A 177 27.00 -20.64 4.16
C PHE A 177 28.14 -21.49 4.75
N GLU A 178 29.13 -20.85 5.36
CA GLU A 178 30.19 -21.55 6.11
C GLU A 178 30.20 -21.19 7.59
N ASN A 179 30.15 -19.89 7.94
CA ASN A 179 30.16 -19.45 9.34
C ASN A 179 29.52 -18.07 9.55
N ILE A 180 29.00 -17.82 10.75
CA ILE A 180 28.62 -16.49 11.24
C ILE A 180 29.06 -16.35 12.70
N TRP A 181 29.67 -15.22 13.04
CA TRP A 181 29.96 -14.85 14.42
C TRP A 181 29.77 -13.34 14.62
N VAL A 182 29.74 -12.92 15.88
CA VAL A 182 29.46 -11.54 16.29
C VAL A 182 30.50 -11.11 17.30
N ASP A 183 31.20 -10.02 16.98
CA ASP A 183 32.01 -9.27 17.94
C ASP A 183 31.09 -8.23 18.60
N TYR A 184 30.97 -8.28 19.93
CA TYR A 184 30.15 -7.37 20.72
C TYR A 184 30.99 -6.19 21.25
N ASP A 185 30.34 -5.06 21.55
CA ASP A 185 30.95 -3.86 22.13
C ASP A 185 32.10 -3.29 21.29
N VAL A 186 31.93 -3.36 19.96
CA VAL A 186 32.84 -2.81 18.98
C VAL A 186 32.56 -1.32 18.82
N THR A 187 33.60 -0.49 18.86
CA THR A 187 33.49 0.93 18.53
C THR A 187 33.98 1.20 17.10
N GLU A 188 33.10 1.70 16.23
CA GLU A 188 33.43 2.23 14.90
C GLU A 188 32.94 3.68 14.77
N ASN A 189 33.78 4.57 14.24
CA ASN A 189 33.46 6.00 14.03
C ASN A 189 32.87 6.73 15.27
N GLY A 190 33.21 6.27 16.48
CA GLY A 190 32.71 6.81 17.75
C GLY A 190 31.35 6.26 18.22
N GLN A 191 30.73 5.33 17.47
CA GLN A 191 29.52 4.62 17.87
C GLN A 191 29.86 3.25 18.45
N ASN A 192 29.24 2.86 19.56
CA ASN A 192 29.31 1.48 20.08
C ASN A 192 28.22 0.60 19.44
N GLY A 193 28.56 -0.65 19.14
CA GLY A 193 27.68 -1.58 18.44
C GLY A 193 28.23 -3.00 18.39
N MET A 194 27.68 -3.80 17.49
CA MET A 194 28.20 -5.13 17.19
C MET A 194 28.75 -5.17 15.76
N ARG A 195 29.81 -5.95 15.54
CA ARG A 195 30.29 -6.30 14.21
C ARG A 195 29.93 -7.76 13.92
N VAL A 196 29.10 -7.97 12.91
CA VAL A 196 28.74 -9.29 12.41
C VAL A 196 29.72 -9.67 11.31
N HIS A 197 30.25 -10.89 11.42
CA HIS A 197 31.16 -11.50 10.46
C HIS A 197 30.46 -12.67 9.79
N VAL A 198 30.45 -12.70 8.45
CA VAL A 198 29.86 -13.79 7.66
C VAL A 198 30.91 -14.37 6.73
N LYS A 199 31.05 -15.69 6.76
CA LYS A 199 31.86 -16.48 5.81
C LYS A 199 30.94 -17.28 4.90
N CYS A 200 31.09 -17.11 3.59
CA CYS A 200 30.30 -17.82 2.59
C CYS A 200 31.03 -17.93 1.24
N LYS A 201 30.60 -18.90 0.43
CA LYS A 201 30.98 -19.03 -0.99
C LYS A 201 29.79 -18.65 -1.85
N LEU A 202 29.97 -17.69 -2.75
CA LEU A 202 29.00 -17.32 -3.77
C LEU A 202 29.31 -18.08 -5.06
N VAL A 203 28.27 -18.68 -5.64
CA VAL A 203 28.34 -19.49 -6.86
C VAL A 203 27.44 -18.84 -7.91
N GLU A 204 28.05 -18.52 -9.03
CA GLU A 204 27.46 -18.11 -10.31
C GLU A 204 26.73 -16.75 -10.24
N LEU A 205 27.32 -15.88 -9.42
CA LEU A 205 27.01 -14.46 -9.30
C LEU A 205 28.12 -13.58 -9.92
N LYS A 206 28.90 -14.10 -10.88
CA LYS A 206 30.00 -13.35 -11.49
C LYS A 206 29.48 -12.07 -12.13
N ASP A 207 30.12 -10.94 -11.79
CA ASP A 207 29.80 -9.59 -12.26
C ASP A 207 28.39 -9.08 -11.85
N VAL A 208 27.62 -9.90 -11.12
CA VAL A 208 26.30 -9.56 -10.56
C VAL A 208 26.49 -8.77 -9.26
N ASP A 209 25.92 -7.56 -9.22
CA ASP A 209 25.85 -6.78 -8.00
C ASP A 209 24.76 -7.34 -7.08
N CYS A 210 25.14 -7.74 -5.86
CA CYS A 210 24.25 -8.24 -4.81
C CYS A 210 24.58 -7.59 -3.46
N TYR A 211 23.81 -7.91 -2.43
CA TYR A 211 24.06 -7.56 -1.04
C TYR A 211 24.19 -8.82 -0.19
N LEU A 212 25.08 -8.79 0.80
CA LEU A 212 24.82 -9.47 2.06
C LEU A 212 23.95 -8.53 2.90
N ALA A 213 22.77 -9.02 3.27
CA ALA A 213 21.80 -8.34 4.11
C ALA A 213 21.72 -9.04 5.47
N LEU A 214 21.64 -8.24 6.53
CA LEU A 214 21.48 -8.69 7.90
C LEU A 214 20.18 -8.08 8.45
N TYR A 215 19.20 -8.92 8.75
CA TYR A 215 17.89 -8.51 9.27
C TYR A 215 17.77 -8.85 10.76
N PHE A 216 17.25 -7.91 11.55
CA PHE A 216 17.12 -8.05 12.99
C PHE A 216 15.65 -8.13 13.41
N GLN A 217 15.34 -9.08 14.29
CA GLN A 217 13.99 -9.36 14.77
C GLN A 217 14.03 -9.91 16.20
N LYS A 218 12.90 -9.86 16.92
CA LYS A 218 12.74 -10.55 18.20
C LYS A 218 12.68 -12.07 18.00
N LYS A 219 12.96 -12.83 19.06
CA LYS A 219 13.00 -14.31 19.02
C LYS A 219 11.68 -14.97 18.60
N ASP A 220 10.54 -14.32 18.85
CA ASP A 220 9.20 -14.76 18.43
C ASP A 220 8.92 -14.58 16.93
N GLY A 221 9.65 -13.67 16.25
CA GLY A 221 9.44 -13.33 14.86
C GLY A 221 9.22 -11.83 14.59
N GLU A 222 8.89 -11.03 15.62
CA GLU A 222 8.52 -9.63 15.44
C GLU A 222 9.68 -8.79 14.87
N LYS A 223 9.45 -8.12 13.73
CA LYS A 223 10.42 -7.23 13.08
C LYS A 223 10.80 -6.09 14.04
N ILE A 224 12.10 -5.81 14.23
CA ILE A 224 12.53 -4.58 14.89
C ILE A 224 12.49 -3.46 13.86
N ILE A 225 11.91 -2.31 14.16
CA ILE A 225 11.87 -1.17 13.24
C ILE A 225 13.12 -0.31 13.40
N GLY A 226 13.80 -0.02 12.28
CA GLY A 226 15.03 0.77 12.22
C GLY A 226 14.76 2.27 12.33
N THR A 227 15.60 2.97 13.09
CA THR A 227 15.49 4.41 13.34
C THR A 227 16.14 5.27 12.27
N ASN A 228 17.37 4.95 11.87
CA ASN A 228 18.09 5.61 10.77
C ASN A 228 17.81 4.91 9.43
N THR A 229 17.61 5.68 8.37
CA THR A 229 17.48 5.18 6.99
C THR A 229 18.69 4.37 6.49
N GLU A 230 19.87 4.58 7.06
CA GLU A 230 21.08 3.80 6.73
C GLU A 230 21.04 2.37 7.26
N PHE A 231 20.38 2.16 8.40
CA PHE A 231 20.25 0.86 9.08
C PHE A 231 18.84 0.29 8.95
N ARG A 232 18.24 0.47 7.78
CA ARG A 232 16.85 0.11 7.53
C ARG A 232 16.64 -0.45 6.15
N SER A 233 15.88 -1.54 6.09
CA SER A 233 15.33 -2.05 4.85
C SER A 233 14.27 -1.11 4.27
N LYS A 234 13.88 -1.34 3.00
CA LYS A 234 12.78 -0.61 2.36
C LYS A 234 11.46 -0.69 3.13
N SER A 235 11.30 -1.70 4.00
CA SER A 235 10.07 -1.98 4.76
C SER A 235 10.07 -1.41 6.17
N GLY A 236 11.06 -0.60 6.54
CA GLY A 236 11.19 -0.11 7.90
C GLY A 236 11.89 -1.08 8.87
N GLN A 237 12.05 -2.37 8.55
CA GLN A 237 12.79 -3.29 9.43
C GLN A 237 14.28 -2.89 9.55
N LEU A 238 14.80 -2.92 10.78
CA LEU A 238 16.20 -2.76 11.15
C LEU A 238 17.07 -3.76 10.39
N ALA A 239 17.98 -3.24 9.57
CA ALA A 239 18.84 -4.06 8.72
C ALA A 239 20.19 -3.39 8.44
N ALA A 240 21.23 -4.19 8.18
CA ALA A 240 22.52 -3.72 7.71
C ALA A 240 22.89 -4.40 6.38
N TYR A 241 23.53 -3.66 5.47
CA TYR A 241 23.82 -4.11 4.10
C TYR A 241 25.29 -3.95 3.72
N LYS A 242 25.82 -4.93 2.98
CA LYS A 242 27.14 -4.85 2.34
C LYS A 242 27.03 -5.22 0.87
N THR A 243 27.37 -4.27 -0.01
CA THR A 243 27.44 -4.55 -1.46
C THR A 243 28.54 -5.56 -1.75
N LEU A 244 28.20 -6.60 -2.51
CA LEU A 244 29.11 -7.60 -3.04
C LEU A 244 29.05 -7.57 -4.56
N LYS A 245 30.22 -7.72 -5.20
CA LYS A 245 30.35 -7.94 -6.64
C LYS A 245 31.36 -9.08 -6.88
N PRO A 246 30.90 -10.32 -7.03
CA PRO A 246 31.77 -11.48 -7.28
C PRO A 246 32.54 -11.33 -8.60
N ALA A 247 33.87 -11.39 -8.56
CA ALA A 247 34.69 -11.28 -9.77
C ALA A 247 34.82 -12.62 -10.54
N TYR A 248 34.39 -13.73 -9.93
CA TYR A 248 34.52 -15.08 -10.46
C TYR A 248 33.22 -15.87 -10.28
N ALA A 249 33.01 -16.87 -11.14
CA ALA A 249 31.90 -17.82 -11.06
C ALA A 249 31.84 -18.50 -9.68
N GLU A 250 32.98 -18.83 -9.08
CA GLU A 250 33.06 -19.17 -7.67
C GLU A 250 33.86 -18.11 -6.91
N SER A 251 33.23 -17.40 -5.97
CA SER A 251 33.87 -16.37 -5.16
C SER A 251 33.73 -16.69 -3.67
N VAL A 252 34.86 -16.95 -3.00
CA VAL A 252 34.90 -17.28 -1.57
C VAL A 252 35.17 -16.02 -0.75
N TYR A 253 34.20 -15.65 0.09
CA TYR A 253 34.31 -14.55 1.04
C TYR A 253 34.68 -15.12 2.41
N LYS A 254 35.94 -14.94 2.81
CA LYS A 254 36.49 -15.51 4.05
C LYS A 254 35.97 -14.82 5.32
N ASP A 255 35.67 -13.52 5.19
CA ASP A 255 35.15 -12.66 6.25
C ASP A 255 34.49 -11.43 5.61
N ILE A 256 33.16 -11.35 5.65
CA ILE A 256 32.39 -10.15 5.30
C ILE A 256 31.94 -9.50 6.60
N GLN A 257 32.40 -8.28 6.84
CA GLN A 257 32.13 -7.53 8.05
C GLN A 257 31.03 -6.48 7.83
N LEU A 258 30.04 -6.48 8.73
CA LEU A 258 29.01 -5.45 8.85
C LEU A 258 28.93 -4.97 10.29
N PHE A 259 29.06 -3.66 10.49
CA PHE A 259 28.83 -3.03 11.79
C PHE A 259 27.38 -2.55 11.89
N ILE A 260 26.77 -2.66 13.08
CA ILE A 260 25.49 -2.03 13.40
C ILE A 260 25.56 -1.38 14.79
N PRO A 261 25.29 -0.07 14.91
CA PRO A 261 25.28 0.62 16.20
C PRO A 261 24.17 0.12 17.12
N TYR A 262 24.43 0.03 18.42
CA TYR A 262 23.39 -0.32 19.39
C TYR A 262 22.29 0.74 19.52
N SER A 263 22.56 1.99 19.10
CA SER A 263 21.56 3.06 19.04
C SER A 263 20.41 2.77 18.08
N GLU A 264 20.61 1.93 17.05
CA GLU A 264 19.58 1.59 16.06
C GLU A 264 18.58 0.53 16.55
N PHE A 265 18.87 -0.13 17.68
CA PHE A 265 17.96 -1.07 18.30
C PHE A 265 16.88 -0.31 19.07
N ASN A 266 15.77 0.00 18.40
CA ASN A 266 14.60 0.68 18.97
C ASN A 266 13.76 -0.23 19.88
N LEU A 267 14.40 -0.76 20.92
CA LEU A 267 13.83 -1.61 21.95
C LEU A 267 13.69 -0.82 23.27
N SER A 268 12.85 -1.34 24.18
CA SER A 268 12.78 -0.86 25.57
C SER A 268 14.04 -1.20 26.37
N LYS A 269 14.21 -0.58 27.54
CA LYS A 269 15.33 -0.87 28.44
C LYS A 269 15.27 -2.32 28.95
N GLY A 270 16.43 -2.96 29.09
CA GLY A 270 16.59 -4.33 29.60
C GLY A 270 17.08 -5.31 28.55
N ARG A 271 17.09 -6.59 28.91
CA ARG A 271 17.57 -7.69 28.07
C ARG A 271 16.49 -8.23 27.13
N HIS A 272 16.86 -8.42 25.87
CA HIS A 272 16.04 -8.97 24.80
C HIS A 272 16.72 -10.19 24.18
N ASP A 273 15.96 -11.26 23.96
CA ASP A 273 16.39 -12.38 23.12
C ASP A 273 16.01 -12.06 21.66
N LEU A 274 17.02 -11.99 20.79
CA LEU A 274 16.89 -11.54 19.40
C LEU A 274 17.38 -12.58 18.40
N LYS A 275 17.01 -12.36 17.14
CA LYS A 275 17.42 -13.14 15.98
C LYS A 275 18.03 -12.22 14.93
N LEU A 276 19.10 -12.71 14.34
CA LEU A 276 19.78 -12.15 13.18
C LEU A 276 19.62 -13.13 12.02
N SER A 277 19.04 -12.69 10.90
CA SER A 277 18.99 -13.47 9.66
C SER A 277 19.95 -12.89 8.64
N ALA A 278 20.89 -13.72 8.15
CA ALA A 278 21.85 -13.35 7.12
C ALA A 278 21.42 -13.91 5.76
N ASP A 279 21.22 -13.01 4.79
CA ASP A 279 20.69 -13.32 3.47
C ASP A 279 21.59 -12.75 2.36
N ILE A 280 21.76 -13.50 1.28
CA ILE A 280 22.27 -12.96 0.01
C ILE A 280 21.08 -12.54 -0.84
N ILE A 281 21.03 -11.27 -1.23
CA ILE A 281 19.94 -10.68 -2.02
C ILE A 281 20.46 -9.92 -3.23
N TYR A 282 19.70 -9.88 -4.32
CA TYR A 282 19.99 -8.99 -5.46
C TYR A 282 19.75 -7.53 -5.07
N LYS A 283 20.30 -6.58 -5.85
CA LYS A 283 20.14 -5.12 -5.58
C LYS A 283 18.70 -4.62 -5.56
N ASN A 284 17.78 -5.30 -6.22
CA ASN A 284 16.34 -4.97 -6.20
C ASN A 284 15.64 -5.42 -4.91
N GLY A 285 16.22 -6.34 -4.13
CA GLY A 285 15.64 -6.91 -2.91
C GLY A 285 15.44 -8.44 -2.95
N ASP A 286 15.59 -9.06 -4.12
CA ASP A 286 15.23 -10.47 -4.34
C ASP A 286 16.14 -11.41 -3.57
N LEU A 287 15.57 -12.35 -2.82
CA LEU A 287 16.34 -13.36 -2.11
C LEU A 287 17.03 -14.31 -3.10
N ILE A 288 18.37 -14.26 -3.15
CA ILE A 288 19.18 -15.30 -3.79
C ILE A 288 19.22 -16.51 -2.86
N LYS A 289 19.53 -16.28 -1.58
CA LYS A 289 19.72 -17.36 -0.60
C LYS A 289 19.67 -16.87 0.84
N HIS A 290 18.81 -17.48 1.65
CA HIS A 290 18.97 -17.43 3.10
C HIS A 290 20.18 -18.27 3.53
N LEU A 291 21.13 -17.66 4.24
CA LEU A 291 22.33 -18.34 4.71
C LEU A 291 22.11 -19.00 6.07
N LYS A 292 21.74 -18.18 7.07
CA LYS A 292 21.66 -18.60 8.47
C LYS A 292 20.88 -17.60 9.32
N THR A 293 20.00 -18.11 10.19
CA THR A 293 19.56 -17.39 11.39
C THR A 293 20.49 -17.71 12.57
N HIS A 294 20.88 -16.67 13.31
CA HIS A 294 21.69 -16.71 14.52
C HIS A 294 20.90 -16.07 15.68
N ASP A 295 20.67 -16.85 16.74
CA ASP A 295 20.04 -16.37 17.97
C ASP A 295 21.10 -15.68 18.85
N PHE A 296 20.79 -14.50 19.39
CA PHE A 296 21.66 -13.77 20.31
C PHE A 296 20.83 -13.03 21.37
N TRP A 297 21.50 -12.41 22.35
CA TRP A 297 20.84 -11.53 23.32
C TRP A 297 21.45 -10.13 23.26
N PHE A 298 20.65 -9.12 23.56
CA PHE A 298 21.03 -7.71 23.57
C PHE A 298 20.48 -7.05 24.83
N GLU A 299 21.22 -6.13 25.45
CA GLU A 299 20.78 -5.39 26.63
C GLU A 299 20.97 -3.87 26.42
N LYS A 300 19.97 -3.09 26.84
CA LYS A 300 19.85 -1.64 26.63
C LYS A 300 19.52 -0.91 27.93
#